data_AF-A0A4S2RCQ4-F1
#
_entry.id   AF-A0A4S2RCQ4-F1
#
_cell.length_a   1.000
_cell.length_b   1.000
_cell.length_c   1.000
_cell.angle_alpha   90.00
_cell.angle_beta   90.00
_cell.angle_gamma   90.00
#
_symmetry.space_group_name_H-M   'P 1'
#
loop_
_entity.id
_entity.type
_entity.pdbx_description
1 polymer ?
#
loop_
_entity_poly.entity_id
_entity_poly.type
_entity_poly.pdbx_seq_one_letter_code
_entity_poly.pdbx_strand_id
1 'polypeptide(L)'
;MRRPRVLALPLIALTASALALTGCSSDSKDSGKDKDGSSASVPDGDDQASGGGKGSAHLTYSGGDSGEFTIKSVGCAVMDGKLTAITAPDSADSSAPAKPSFTAVISDDKAMTTLTTEGGDSYLHTAAPGITGSKSGGTWVVTVAGLELGPTDPTGDSITVEGSITCGSVAGM
;
A
#
# COMPACT_ATOMS: atom_id res chain seq x y z
N MET A 1 -21.62 -45.93 13.89
CA MET A 1 -22.72 -45.00 13.53
C MET A 1 -22.40 -43.61 14.08
N ARG A 2 -21.95 -42.67 13.24
CA ARG A 2 -21.73 -41.26 13.62
C ARG A 2 -22.44 -40.40 12.57
N ARG A 3 -23.35 -39.54 13.02
CA ARG A 3 -24.23 -38.71 12.18
C ARG A 3 -23.47 -37.52 11.57
N PRO A 4 -23.73 -37.13 10.32
CA PRO A 4 -23.24 -35.88 9.76
C PRO A 4 -24.10 -34.70 10.27
N ARG A 5 -23.45 -33.61 10.70
CA ARG A 5 -24.08 -32.30 10.89
C ARG A 5 -23.90 -31.50 9.61
N VAL A 6 -25.01 -31.20 8.93
CA VAL A 6 -25.08 -30.27 7.80
C VAL A 6 -25.32 -28.88 8.38
N LEU A 7 -24.43 -27.94 8.07
CA LEU A 7 -24.60 -26.51 8.35
C LEU A 7 -24.84 -25.81 7.01
N ALA A 8 -26.08 -25.40 6.80
CA ALA A 8 -26.49 -24.55 5.69
C ALA A 8 -26.19 -23.08 6.05
N LEU A 9 -25.61 -22.33 5.11
CA LEU A 9 -25.43 -20.88 5.21
C LEU A 9 -26.17 -20.20 4.04
N PRO A 10 -26.82 -19.05 4.27
CA PRO A 10 -27.74 -18.43 3.33
C PRO A 10 -27.01 -17.60 2.25
N LEU A 11 -27.57 -17.63 1.03
CA LEU A 11 -27.25 -16.69 -0.05
C LEU A 11 -27.75 -15.29 0.32
N ILE A 12 -26.86 -14.30 0.28
CA ILE A 12 -27.21 -12.88 0.32
C ILE A 12 -27.08 -12.32 -1.10
N ALA A 13 -28.19 -11.87 -1.66
CA ALA A 13 -28.26 -11.18 -2.95
C ALA A 13 -27.90 -9.70 -2.75
N LEU A 14 -26.97 -9.16 -3.55
CA LEU A 14 -26.71 -7.72 -3.63
C LEU A 14 -27.44 -7.10 -4.82
N THR A 15 -28.27 -6.12 -4.51
CA THR A 15 -29.00 -5.22 -5.40
C THR A 15 -28.09 -4.13 -5.98
N ALA A 16 -28.22 -3.89 -7.29
CA ALA A 16 -27.54 -2.82 -8.01
C ALA A 16 -28.21 -1.45 -7.76
N SER A 17 -27.39 -0.42 -7.57
CA SER A 17 -27.81 0.99 -7.54
C SER A 17 -27.08 1.75 -8.63
N ALA A 18 -27.82 2.18 -9.65
CA ALA A 18 -27.36 3.11 -10.67
C ALA A 18 -27.47 4.54 -10.14
N LEU A 19 -26.40 5.34 -10.29
CA LEU A 19 -26.42 6.78 -10.07
C LEU A 19 -26.22 7.48 -11.41
N ALA A 20 -27.28 8.14 -11.87
CA ALA A 20 -27.24 9.14 -12.91
C ALA A 20 -26.76 10.47 -12.31
N LEU A 21 -25.79 11.13 -12.95
CA LEU A 21 -25.40 12.50 -12.66
C LEU A 21 -25.75 13.37 -13.87
N THR A 22 -26.93 13.99 -13.77
CA THR A 22 -27.27 15.22 -14.48
C THR A 22 -26.72 16.40 -13.68
N GLY A 23 -26.01 17.34 -14.32
CA GLY A 23 -25.55 18.55 -13.64
C GLY A 23 -24.97 19.58 -14.61
N CYS A 24 -25.83 20.46 -15.08
CA CYS A 24 -25.56 21.65 -15.90
C CYS A 24 -24.98 22.81 -15.07
N SER A 25 -24.47 23.82 -15.80
CA SER A 25 -24.22 25.24 -15.42
C SER A 25 -22.74 25.56 -15.14
N SER A 26 -22.09 26.58 -15.73
CA SER A 26 -22.59 27.87 -16.21
C SER A 26 -21.78 28.45 -17.38
N ASP A 27 -22.48 29.28 -18.15
CA ASP A 27 -22.02 30.18 -19.22
C ASP A 27 -21.21 31.37 -18.63
N SER A 28 -20.13 31.77 -19.30
CA SER A 28 -19.57 33.14 -19.21
C SER A 28 -18.74 33.44 -20.47
N LYS A 29 -19.25 34.36 -21.29
CA LYS A 29 -18.51 35.05 -22.35
C LYS A 29 -17.67 36.17 -21.73
N ASP A 30 -16.40 36.27 -22.10
CA ASP A 30 -15.73 37.56 -22.26
C ASP A 30 -14.62 37.47 -23.32
N SER A 31 -14.41 38.57 -24.01
CA SER A 31 -13.65 38.72 -25.25
C SER A 31 -12.43 39.62 -25.00
N GLY A 32 -11.21 39.12 -25.24
CA GLY A 32 -9.99 39.90 -25.02
C GLY A 32 -8.72 39.36 -25.68
N LYS A 33 -8.50 39.78 -26.94
CA LYS A 33 -7.27 40.25 -27.59
C LYS A 33 -5.86 39.86 -27.05
N ASP A 34 -5.12 39.13 -27.90
CA ASP A 34 -3.66 39.06 -28.15
C ASP A 34 -2.63 39.48 -27.07
N LYS A 35 -1.69 38.57 -26.72
CA LYS A 35 -0.23 38.63 -27.03
C LYS A 35 0.62 37.66 -26.18
N ASP A 36 1.62 37.06 -26.85
CA ASP A 36 2.91 36.55 -26.36
C ASP A 36 3.02 35.95 -24.95
N GLY A 37 3.34 34.65 -24.90
CA GLY A 37 3.83 34.03 -23.66
C GLY A 37 4.06 32.53 -23.80
N SER A 38 5.33 32.17 -23.87
CA SER A 38 5.91 30.81 -23.87
C SER A 38 5.08 29.71 -23.23
N SER A 39 4.98 28.58 -23.95
CA SER A 39 4.54 27.28 -23.45
C SER A 39 5.19 26.91 -22.12
N ALA A 40 4.38 26.92 -21.07
CA ALA A 40 4.57 26.05 -19.92
C ALA A 40 3.32 25.18 -19.83
N SER A 41 3.46 23.93 -20.27
CA SER A 41 2.44 22.90 -20.12
C SER A 41 2.21 22.67 -18.63
N VAL A 42 1.07 23.10 -18.12
CA VAL A 42 0.54 22.67 -16.84
C VAL A 42 0.03 21.24 -17.07
N PRO A 43 0.49 20.21 -16.36
CA PRO A 43 -0.18 18.93 -16.40
C PRO A 43 -1.48 19.05 -15.60
N ASP A 44 -2.61 19.09 -16.32
CA ASP A 44 -3.90 18.64 -15.84
C ASP A 44 -3.77 17.16 -15.46
N GLY A 45 -3.68 16.90 -14.15
CA GLY A 45 -3.72 15.58 -13.55
C GLY A 45 -4.97 15.48 -12.70
N ASP A 46 -6.12 15.36 -13.36
CA ASP A 46 -7.36 14.85 -12.76
C ASP A 46 -7.17 13.38 -12.35
N ASP A 47 -6.54 13.13 -11.20
CA ASP A 47 -6.57 11.81 -10.55
C ASP A 47 -7.87 11.67 -9.75
N GLN A 48 -8.92 11.37 -10.50
CA GLN A 48 -10.21 10.93 -9.99
C GLN A 48 -10.02 9.61 -9.23
N ALA A 49 -9.81 9.71 -7.91
CA ALA A 49 -9.74 8.60 -6.96
C ALA A 49 -11.08 7.84 -6.89
N SER A 50 -11.26 6.88 -7.80
CA SER A 50 -12.21 5.77 -7.67
C SER A 50 -11.91 4.70 -8.72
N GLY A 51 -11.10 3.71 -8.35
CA GLY A 51 -10.93 2.50 -9.14
C GLY A 51 -9.55 1.85 -8.97
N GLY A 52 -9.48 0.76 -8.19
CA GLY A 52 -8.48 -0.31 -8.29
C GLY A 52 -7.03 0.09 -8.63
N GLY A 53 -6.51 1.15 -8.01
CA GLY A 53 -5.15 1.63 -8.28
C GLY A 53 -4.12 0.67 -7.72
N LYS A 54 -3.06 0.40 -8.49
CA LYS A 54 -1.92 -0.37 -7.98
C LYS A 54 -1.18 0.53 -6.99
N GLY A 55 -1.08 0.10 -5.73
CA GLY A 55 -0.40 0.86 -4.69
C GLY A 55 1.09 1.03 -4.99
N SER A 56 1.80 1.82 -4.21
CA SER A 56 3.23 2.03 -4.41
C SER A 56 4.00 2.06 -3.10
N ALA A 57 5.16 1.43 -3.04
CA ALA A 57 6.10 1.56 -1.95
C ALA A 57 7.41 2.13 -2.48
N HIS A 58 7.96 3.17 -1.87
CA HIS A 58 9.34 3.62 -2.05
C HIS A 58 10.03 3.50 -0.69
N LEU A 59 11.03 2.62 -0.63
CA LEU A 59 11.77 2.33 0.59
C LEU A 59 13.25 2.48 0.33
N THR A 60 13.96 3.08 1.28
CA THR A 60 15.40 3.13 1.34
C THR A 60 15.87 2.35 2.54
N TYR A 61 17.06 1.76 2.44
CA TYR A 61 17.69 1.08 3.57
C TYR A 61 19.19 1.37 3.62
N SER A 62 19.76 1.30 4.82
CA SER A 62 21.17 1.61 5.09
C SER A 62 21.69 0.83 6.29
N GLY A 63 23.00 0.76 6.49
CA GLY A 63 23.63 0.01 7.58
C GLY A 63 24.57 -1.07 7.03
N GLY A 64 24.29 -2.33 7.36
CA GLY A 64 25.03 -3.50 6.87
C GLY A 64 24.98 -3.70 5.35
N ASP A 65 23.90 -3.26 4.73
CA ASP A 65 23.75 -3.07 3.29
C ASP A 65 23.02 -1.74 3.06
N SER A 66 23.07 -1.22 1.84
CA SER A 66 22.37 0.01 1.48
C SER A 66 21.78 -0.06 0.09
N GLY A 67 20.58 0.51 -0.06
CA GLY A 67 19.91 0.57 -1.34
C GLY A 67 18.57 1.28 -1.25
N GLU A 68 17.90 1.32 -2.39
CA GLU A 68 16.53 1.78 -2.49
C GLU A 68 15.77 0.90 -3.47
N PHE A 69 14.47 0.77 -3.27
CA PHE A 69 13.62 0.10 -4.24
C PHE A 69 12.22 0.68 -4.27
N THR A 70 11.58 0.53 -5.42
CA THR A 70 10.18 0.90 -5.63
C THR A 70 9.35 -0.31 -6.04
N ILE A 71 8.26 -0.57 -5.33
CA ILE A 71 7.29 -1.62 -5.66
C ILE A 71 6.01 -0.95 -6.13
N LYS A 72 5.50 -1.37 -7.29
CA LYS A 72 4.33 -0.76 -7.96
C LYS A 72 3.00 -1.44 -7.67
N SER A 73 2.95 -2.32 -6.68
CA SER A 73 1.71 -2.85 -6.14
C SER A 73 1.84 -3.06 -4.63
N VAL A 74 0.82 -2.66 -3.89
CA VAL A 74 0.81 -2.76 -2.43
C VAL A 74 -0.59 -3.10 -1.98
N GLY A 75 -0.69 -4.15 -1.17
CA GLY A 75 -1.89 -4.56 -0.48
C GLY A 75 -1.75 -4.25 1.00
N CYS A 76 -2.82 -3.75 1.60
CA CYS A 76 -2.90 -3.50 3.03
C CYS A 76 -4.11 -4.20 3.62
N ALA A 77 -4.01 -4.60 4.88
CA ALA A 77 -5.15 -5.06 5.66
C ALA A 77 -5.43 -4.07 6.78
N VAL A 78 -6.71 -3.81 7.02
CA VAL A 78 -7.21 -2.96 8.09
C VAL A 78 -8.17 -3.78 8.93
N MET A 79 -8.14 -3.57 10.24
CA MET A 79 -9.07 -4.16 11.19
C MET A 79 -9.40 -3.11 12.23
N ASP A 80 -10.70 -2.93 12.53
CA ASP A 80 -11.16 -1.92 13.49
C ASP A 80 -10.64 -0.50 13.21
N GLY A 81 -10.50 -0.16 11.92
CA GLY A 81 -9.99 1.14 11.48
C GLY A 81 -8.48 1.33 11.68
N LYS A 82 -7.73 0.30 12.08
CA LYS A 82 -6.27 0.31 12.22
C LYS A 82 -5.61 -0.53 11.13
N LEU A 83 -4.45 -0.08 10.66
CA LEU A 83 -3.60 -0.87 9.75
C LEU A 83 -3.05 -2.11 10.49
N THR A 84 -3.26 -3.30 9.92
CA THR A 84 -2.83 -4.56 10.51
C THR A 84 -1.87 -5.38 9.65
N ALA A 85 -1.83 -5.13 8.34
CA ALA A 85 -0.82 -5.73 7.49
C ALA A 85 -0.49 -4.87 6.27
N ILE A 86 0.73 -5.05 5.76
CA ILE A 86 1.24 -4.48 4.53
C ILE A 86 1.92 -5.61 3.75
N THR A 87 1.69 -5.67 2.45
CA THR A 87 2.32 -6.65 1.56
C THR A 87 2.64 -5.98 0.23
N ALA A 88 3.93 -5.93 -0.11
CA ALA A 88 4.46 -5.32 -1.31
C ALA A 88 5.49 -6.28 -1.93
N PRO A 89 5.31 -6.77 -3.17
CA PRO A 89 4.10 -6.60 -3.99
C PRO A 89 2.89 -7.27 -3.35
N ASP A 90 1.69 -6.78 -3.69
CA ASP A 90 0.40 -7.30 -3.19
C ASP A 90 0.10 -8.77 -3.56
N SER A 91 0.86 -9.33 -4.50
CA SER A 91 0.82 -10.72 -4.91
C SER A 91 1.99 -11.54 -4.39
N ALA A 92 2.69 -11.10 -3.33
CA ALA A 92 3.83 -11.83 -2.81
C ALA A 92 3.38 -13.20 -2.25
N ASP A 93 3.62 -14.26 -3.03
CA ASP A 93 3.45 -15.63 -2.58
C ASP A 93 4.45 -15.93 -1.46
N SER A 94 3.97 -16.37 -0.29
CA SER A 94 4.84 -16.67 0.86
C SER A 94 5.82 -17.83 0.60
N SER A 95 5.60 -18.61 -0.46
CA SER A 95 6.48 -19.73 -0.85
C SER A 95 7.67 -19.30 -1.72
N ALA A 96 7.58 -18.15 -2.38
CA ALA A 96 8.65 -17.56 -3.17
C ALA A 96 8.44 -16.03 -3.20
N PRO A 97 8.92 -15.31 -2.17
CA PRO A 97 8.75 -13.87 -2.10
C PRO A 97 9.31 -13.22 -3.35
N ALA A 98 8.56 -12.29 -3.93
CA ALA A 98 9.08 -11.46 -5.00
C ALA A 98 10.32 -10.71 -4.51
N LYS A 99 11.22 -10.39 -5.45
CA LYS A 99 12.40 -9.58 -5.19
C LYS A 99 12.28 -8.29 -6.00
N PRO A 100 12.34 -7.10 -5.38
CA PRO A 100 12.34 -6.87 -3.93
C PRO A 100 10.93 -7.09 -3.33
N SER A 101 10.86 -7.28 -2.01
CA SER A 101 9.57 -7.33 -1.28
C SER A 101 9.66 -6.76 0.14
N PHE A 102 8.51 -6.30 0.63
CA PHE A 102 8.30 -5.82 1.99
C PHE A 102 6.97 -6.36 2.51
N THR A 103 7.01 -6.97 3.69
CA THR A 103 5.81 -7.42 4.39
C THR A 103 5.87 -6.99 5.84
N ALA A 104 4.75 -6.49 6.36
CA ALA A 104 4.62 -6.16 7.77
C ALA A 104 3.29 -6.69 8.28
N VAL A 105 3.31 -7.38 9.40
CA VAL A 105 2.13 -7.74 10.18
C VAL A 105 2.19 -6.93 11.47
N ILE A 106 1.12 -6.21 11.76
CA ILE A 106 1.02 -5.24 12.85
C ILE A 106 -0.22 -5.62 13.66
N SER A 107 -0.04 -6.27 14.81
CA SER A 107 -1.07 -6.43 15.81
C SER A 107 -0.63 -5.76 17.12
N ASP A 108 -1.60 -5.47 17.98
CA ASP A 108 -1.34 -4.80 19.26
C ASP A 108 -0.35 -5.60 20.15
N ASP A 109 -0.28 -6.93 19.97
CA ASP A 109 0.55 -7.85 20.74
C ASP A 109 1.73 -8.48 19.97
N LYS A 110 1.73 -8.40 18.64
CA LYS A 110 2.74 -9.03 17.78
C LYS A 110 2.98 -8.18 16.55
N ALA A 111 4.24 -7.93 16.25
CA ALA A 111 4.60 -7.34 14.99
C ALA A 111 5.75 -8.08 14.35
N MET A 112 5.69 -8.26 13.05
CA MET A 112 6.73 -8.92 12.29
C MET A 112 6.89 -8.17 10.97
N THR A 113 8.11 -7.73 10.68
CA THR A 113 8.42 -7.08 9.42
C THR A 113 9.54 -7.81 8.74
N THR A 114 9.34 -8.12 7.46
CA THR A 114 10.33 -8.76 6.59
C THR A 114 10.58 -7.89 5.37
N LEU A 115 11.84 -7.71 5.02
CA LEU A 115 12.29 -7.08 3.79
C LEU A 115 13.15 -8.07 3.03
N THR A 116 12.95 -8.19 1.72
CA THR A 116 13.86 -8.92 0.82
C THR A 116 14.36 -7.97 -0.25
N THR A 117 15.67 -7.85 -0.39
CA THR A 117 16.32 -6.98 -1.38
C THR A 117 16.21 -7.55 -2.79
N GLU A 118 16.62 -6.78 -3.80
CA GLU A 118 16.70 -7.27 -5.19
C GLU A 118 17.71 -8.42 -5.34
N GLY A 119 18.82 -8.37 -4.60
CA GLY A 119 19.81 -9.45 -4.51
C GLY A 119 19.26 -10.72 -3.87
N GLY A 120 18.22 -10.57 -3.05
CA GLY A 120 17.56 -11.66 -2.36
C GLY A 120 17.99 -11.85 -0.91
N ASP A 121 18.74 -10.90 -0.36
CA ASP A 121 19.04 -10.86 1.06
C ASP A 121 17.75 -10.54 1.82
N SER A 122 17.50 -11.31 2.88
CA SER A 122 16.29 -11.18 3.68
C SER A 122 16.61 -10.69 5.07
N TYR A 123 15.86 -9.71 5.52
CA TYR A 123 15.95 -9.07 6.83
C TYR A 123 14.61 -9.17 7.54
N LEU A 124 14.64 -9.36 8.85
CA LEU A 124 13.48 -9.62 9.69
C LEU A 124 13.62 -8.86 11.02
N HIS A 125 12.50 -8.40 11.56
CA HIS A 125 12.40 -8.02 12.96
C HIS A 125 11.07 -8.48 13.55
N THR A 126 11.08 -9.03 14.77
CA THR A 126 9.89 -9.51 15.49
C THR A 126 9.24 -8.42 16.34
N ALA A 127 9.37 -7.18 15.89
CA ALA A 127 8.60 -6.02 16.30
C ALA A 127 8.63 -5.03 15.13
N ALA A 128 7.61 -4.20 14.97
CA ALA A 128 7.57 -3.19 13.92
C ALA A 128 7.53 -1.76 14.51
N PRO A 129 8.46 -1.37 15.39
CA PRO A 129 8.58 0.03 15.75
C PRO A 129 8.88 0.82 14.47
N GLY A 130 8.23 1.97 14.30
CA GLY A 130 8.48 2.84 13.15
C GLY A 130 7.52 2.70 11.97
N ILE A 131 6.58 1.75 11.98
CA ILE A 131 5.53 1.70 10.96
C ILE A 131 4.28 2.40 11.47
N THR A 132 3.86 3.46 10.77
CA THR A 132 2.64 4.22 11.09
C THR A 132 1.77 4.39 9.86
N GLY A 133 0.47 4.13 9.98
CA GLY A 133 -0.48 4.23 8.88
C GLY A 133 -1.62 5.18 9.19
N SER A 134 -2.05 5.96 8.21
CA SER A 134 -3.24 6.81 8.32
C SER A 134 -3.99 6.89 6.99
N LYS A 135 -5.29 7.22 7.07
CA LYS A 135 -6.14 7.39 5.88
C LYS A 135 -6.08 8.85 5.42
N SER A 136 -5.74 9.07 4.15
CA SER A 136 -5.72 10.36 3.48
C SER A 136 -6.52 10.28 2.17
N GLY A 137 -7.56 11.10 2.02
CA GLY A 137 -8.32 11.20 0.75
C GLY A 137 -8.94 9.88 0.25
N GLY A 138 -9.21 8.92 1.15
CA GLY A 138 -9.73 7.59 0.80
C GLY A 138 -8.67 6.48 0.74
N THR A 139 -7.40 6.85 0.68
CA THR A 139 -6.26 5.93 0.53
C THR A 139 -5.51 5.79 1.86
N TRP A 140 -4.95 4.61 2.12
CA TRP A 140 -4.05 4.42 3.26
C TRP A 140 -2.63 4.77 2.85
N VAL A 141 -2.02 5.68 3.61
CA VAL A 141 -0.61 6.06 3.49
C VAL A 141 0.10 5.62 4.75
N VAL A 142 1.20 4.91 4.57
CA VAL A 142 2.04 4.37 5.62
C VAL A 142 3.43 4.97 5.52
N THR A 143 3.96 5.41 6.64
CA THR A 143 5.34 5.84 6.79
C THR A 143 6.11 4.75 7.52
N VAL A 144 7.26 4.38 6.97
CA VAL A 144 8.26 3.54 7.64
C VAL A 144 9.39 4.47 8.08
N ALA A 145 9.64 4.56 9.37
CA ALA A 145 10.64 5.46 9.93
C ALA A 145 11.48 4.78 11.00
N GLY A 146 12.80 4.73 10.81
CA GLY A 146 13.77 4.17 11.74
C GLY A 146 13.59 2.68 12.00
N LEU A 147 13.04 1.93 11.04
CA LEU A 147 12.76 0.51 11.23
C LEU A 147 14.07 -0.29 11.12
N GLU A 148 14.58 -0.78 12.24
CA GLU A 148 15.74 -1.65 12.26
C GLU A 148 15.35 -3.11 11.96
N LEU A 149 16.02 -3.74 11.00
CA LEU A 149 15.85 -5.13 10.63
C LEU A 149 17.17 -5.89 10.75
N GLY A 150 17.13 -7.06 11.39
CA GLY A 150 18.28 -7.96 11.46
C GLY A 150 18.32 -8.90 10.26
N PRO A 151 19.49 -9.35 9.82
CA PRO A 151 19.60 -10.31 8.72
C PRO A 151 19.06 -11.67 9.16
N THR A 152 18.48 -12.41 8.21
CA THR A 152 18.04 -13.79 8.43
C THR A 152 19.21 -14.79 8.33
N ASP A 153 20.24 -14.46 7.56
CA ASP A 153 21.53 -15.14 7.58
C ASP A 153 22.38 -14.60 8.76
N PRO A 154 22.98 -15.46 9.61
CA PRO A 154 23.74 -15.03 10.79
C PRO A 154 25.03 -14.27 10.49
N THR A 155 25.45 -14.15 9.22
CA THR A 155 26.70 -13.49 8.83
C THR A 155 26.55 -12.02 8.43
N GLY A 156 25.32 -11.54 8.27
CA GLY A 156 25.03 -10.15 7.89
C GLY A 156 25.06 -9.17 9.06
N ASP A 157 25.04 -7.88 8.73
CA ASP A 157 24.78 -6.79 9.65
C ASP A 157 23.34 -6.28 9.50
N SER A 158 22.78 -5.69 10.56
CA SER A 158 21.44 -5.10 10.53
C SER A 158 21.35 -3.90 9.58
N ILE A 159 20.13 -3.62 9.11
CA ILE A 159 19.81 -2.45 8.30
C ILE A 159 18.73 -1.59 8.99
N THR A 160 18.70 -0.31 8.65
CA THR A 160 17.63 0.63 8.99
C THR A 160 16.86 0.98 7.73
N VAL A 161 15.53 0.90 7.80
CA VAL A 161 14.61 1.13 6.68
C VAL A 161 13.79 2.38 6.91
N GLU A 162 13.65 3.18 5.85
CA GLU A 162 12.89 4.42 5.79
C GLU A 162 12.02 4.43 4.53
N GLY A 163 10.91 5.16 4.53
CA GLY A 163 10.19 5.49 3.30
C GLY A 163 8.68 5.60 3.46
N SER A 164 7.98 5.49 2.33
CA SER A 164 6.54 5.67 2.26
C SER A 164 5.87 4.60 1.41
N ILE A 165 4.67 4.22 1.84
CA ILE A 165 3.88 3.17 1.22
C ILE A 165 2.44 3.66 1.08
N THR A 166 1.96 3.68 -0.15
CA THR A 166 0.57 3.97 -0.52
C THR A 166 -0.13 2.66 -0.85
N CYS A 167 -1.15 2.31 -0.07
CA CYS A 167 -1.93 1.10 -0.28
C CYS A 167 -2.80 1.24 -1.53
N GLY A 168 -2.73 0.27 -2.45
CA GLY A 168 -3.60 0.24 -3.64
C GLY A 168 -4.84 -0.60 -3.44
N SER A 169 -4.66 -1.76 -2.83
CA SER A 169 -5.75 -2.61 -2.34
C SER A 169 -5.78 -2.56 -0.82
N VAL A 170 -6.99 -2.50 -0.25
CA VAL A 170 -7.18 -2.53 1.20
C VAL A 170 -8.28 -3.52 1.53
N ALA A 171 -7.96 -4.52 2.34
CA ALA A 171 -8.92 -5.50 2.86
C ALA A 171 -9.40 -5.10 4.26
N GLY A 172 -10.64 -5.46 4.62
CA GLY A 172 -11.17 -5.31 5.98
C GLY A 172 -11.65 -3.91 6.37
N MET A 173 -12.00 -3.08 5.39
CA MET A 173 -12.67 -1.78 5.63
C MET A 173 -14.09 -1.94 6.17
#